data_AF-A0A2R8FAW0-F1
#
_entry.id   AF-A0A2R8FAW0-F1
#
_cell.length_a   1.000
_cell.length_b   1.000
_cell.length_c   1.000
_cell.angle_alpha   90.00
_cell.angle_beta   90.00
_cell.angle_gamma   90.00
#
_symmetry.space_group_name_H-M   'P 1'
#
loop_
_entity.id
_entity.type
_entity.pdbx_description
1 polymer ?
#
loop_
_entity_poly.entity_id
_entity_poly.type
_entity_poly.pdbx_seq_one_letter_code
_entity_poly.pdbx_strand_id
1 'polypeptide(L)'
;MNKSRFLRLLCCLCFCGSLFYCYINKQNTLTKLRLEIPSLSIRLRQLEQRNVSLHFLIDRIERPDHLMEIATLPEYQYLEYPSEENIYILSYELP
;
A
#
# COMPACT_ATOMS: atom_id res chain seq x y z
N MET A 1 -62.29 20.00 11.07
CA MET A 1 -61.04 20.77 11.29
C MET A 1 -59.85 19.83 11.09
N ASN A 2 -58.82 20.27 10.35
CA ASN A 2 -57.42 19.80 10.44
C ASN A 2 -56.88 18.57 9.66
N LYS A 3 -57.61 17.82 8.83
CA LYS A 3 -56.97 16.73 8.01
C LYS A 3 -55.86 17.24 7.10
N SER A 4 -56.07 18.38 6.43
CA SER A 4 -55.04 19.00 5.56
C SER A 4 -53.86 19.57 6.34
N ARG A 5 -54.10 20.08 7.56
CA ARG A 5 -53.02 20.57 8.45
C ARG A 5 -52.19 19.41 8.99
N PHE A 6 -52.84 18.29 9.35
CA PHE A 6 -52.17 17.07 9.78
C PHE A 6 -51.32 16.45 8.66
N LEU A 7 -51.85 16.40 7.44
CA LEU A 7 -51.10 15.93 6.27
C LEU A 7 -49.90 16.82 5.96
N ARG A 8 -50.05 18.15 6.04
CA ARG A 8 -48.93 19.10 5.87
C ARG A 8 -47.86 18.94 6.95
N LEU A 9 -48.26 18.76 8.21
CA LEU A 9 -47.33 18.50 9.31
C LEU A 9 -46.59 17.18 9.12
N LEU A 10 -47.28 16.13 8.68
CA LEU A 10 -46.67 14.83 8.37
C LEU A 10 -45.65 14.96 7.22
N CYS A 11 -46.02 15.62 6.12
CA CYS A 11 -45.09 15.89 5.02
C CYS A 11 -43.87 16.69 5.48
N CYS A 12 -44.06 17.71 6.32
CA CYS A 12 -42.96 18.51 6.86
C CYS A 12 -42.03 17.67 7.74
N LEU A 13 -42.58 16.83 8.61
CA LEU A 13 -41.81 15.89 9.44
C LEU A 13 -41.04 14.88 8.60
N CYS A 14 -41.66 14.30 7.58
CA CYS A 14 -40.99 13.37 6.66
C CYS A 14 -39.87 14.06 5.88
N PHE A 15 -40.09 15.29 5.42
CA PHE A 15 -39.08 16.07 4.70
C PHE A 15 -37.89 16.40 5.61
N CYS A 16 -38.15 16.91 6.83
CA CYS A 16 -37.10 17.16 7.81
C CYS A 16 -36.37 15.87 8.19
N GLY A 17 -37.08 14.76 8.42
CA GLY A 17 -36.49 13.45 8.71
C GLY A 17 -35.58 12.95 7.59
N SER A 18 -36.01 13.13 6.33
CA SER A 18 -35.19 12.78 5.15
C SER A 18 -33.93 13.64 5.06
N LEU A 19 -34.04 14.95 5.30
CA LEU A 19 -32.88 15.85 5.34
C LEU A 19 -31.89 15.47 6.44
N PHE A 20 -32.38 15.19 7.65
CA PHE A 20 -31.52 14.73 8.75
C PHE A 20 -30.86 13.39 8.43
N TYR A 21 -31.59 12.44 7.85
CA TYR A 21 -31.03 11.17 7.41
C TYR A 21 -29.92 11.37 6.38
N CYS A 22 -30.16 12.20 5.35
CA CYS A 22 -29.16 12.54 4.34
C CYS A 22 -27.92 13.20 4.95
N TYR A 23 -28.11 14.09 5.94
CA TYR A 23 -27.01 14.75 6.64
C TYR A 23 -26.16 13.76 7.44
N ILE A 24 -26.79 12.91 8.25
CA ILE A 24 -26.10 11.86 9.03
C ILE A 24 -25.41 10.86 8.10
N ASN A 25 -26.04 10.49 6.98
CA ASN A 25 -25.44 9.58 6.02
C ASN A 25 -24.17 10.18 5.39
N LYS A 26 -24.19 11.47 5.03
CA LYS A 26 -22.98 12.17 4.56
C LYS A 26 -21.88 12.22 5.63
N GLN A 27 -22.23 12.50 6.89
CA GLN A 27 -21.27 12.44 7.98
C GLN A 27 -20.68 11.04 8.15
N ASN A 28 -21.49 9.99 8.10
CA ASN A 28 -21.03 8.61 8.21
C ASN A 28 -20.07 8.23 7.07
N THR A 29 -20.35 8.65 5.83
CA THR A 29 -19.44 8.42 4.71
C THR A 29 -18.10 9.12 4.92
N LEU A 30 -18.10 10.37 5.40
CA LEU A 30 -16.86 11.09 5.74
C LEU A 30 -16.09 10.40 6.86
N THR A 31 -16.79 9.92 7.89
CA THR A 31 -16.17 9.18 9.00
C THR A 31 -15.56 7.87 8.54
N LYS A 32 -16.25 7.11 7.66
CA LYS A 32 -15.70 5.90 7.05
C LYS A 32 -14.41 6.18 6.28
N LEU A 33 -14.42 7.22 5.43
CA LEU A 33 -13.23 7.60 4.67
C LEU A 33 -12.07 8.03 5.60
N ARG A 34 -12.37 8.75 6.69
CA ARG A 34 -11.39 9.12 7.71
C ARG A 34 -10.80 7.93 8.47
N LEU A 35 -11.51 6.81 8.56
CA LEU A 35 -10.99 5.58 9.15
C LEU A 35 -10.15 4.76 8.15
N GLU A 36 -10.47 4.84 6.87
CA GLU A 36 -9.69 4.15 5.82
C GLU A 36 -8.30 4.77 5.65
N ILE A 37 -8.16 6.10 5.74
CA ILE A 37 -6.88 6.80 5.62
C ILE A 37 -5.80 6.29 6.61
N PRO A 38 -6.03 6.24 7.94
CA PRO A 38 -5.04 5.74 8.87
C PRO A 38 -4.77 4.24 8.65
N SER A 39 -5.79 3.46 8.30
CA SER A 39 -5.61 2.04 8.00
C SER A 39 -4.68 1.81 6.79
N LEU A 40 -4.80 2.64 5.76
CA LEU A 40 -3.95 2.60 4.58
C LEU A 40 -2.53 3.09 4.92
N SER A 41 -2.38 4.14 5.72
CA SER A 41 -1.07 4.63 6.15
C SER A 41 -0.29 3.59 6.96
N ILE A 42 -0.96 2.82 7.81
CA ILE A 42 -0.34 1.74 8.58
C ILE A 42 0.16 0.65 7.64
N ARG A 43 -0.66 0.25 6.66
CA ARG A 43 -0.28 -0.74 5.66
C ARG A 43 0.90 -0.28 4.82
N LEU A 44 0.91 0.96 4.36
CA LEU A 44 2.03 1.55 3.62
C LEU A 44 3.31 1.52 4.45
N ARG A 45 3.25 1.97 5.71
CA ARG A 45 4.40 1.97 6.60
C ARG A 45 4.94 0.57 6.88
N GLN A 46 4.07 -0.42 7.03
CA GLN A 46 4.47 -1.83 7.15
C GLN A 46 5.17 -2.34 5.90
N LEU A 47 4.69 -1.95 4.72
CA LEU A 47 5.28 -2.35 3.45
C LEU A 47 6.65 -1.70 3.24
N GLU A 48 6.77 -0.42 3.56
CA GLU A 48 8.03 0.32 3.52
C GLU A 48 9.07 -0.29 4.46
N GLN A 49 8.67 -0.61 5.69
CA GLN A 49 9.57 -1.27 6.65
C GLN A 49 10.03 -2.65 6.16
N ARG A 50 9.15 -3.42 5.52
CA ARG A 50 9.55 -4.68 4.87
C ARG A 50 10.52 -4.44 3.73
N ASN A 51 10.28 -3.43 2.90
CA ASN A 51 11.17 -3.12 1.80
C ASN A 51 12.56 -2.74 2.29
N VAL A 52 12.66 -1.90 3.33
CA VAL A 52 13.93 -1.56 3.99
C VAL A 52 14.62 -2.82 4.54
N SER A 53 13.87 -3.73 5.17
CA SER A 53 14.46 -4.98 5.68
C SER A 53 14.96 -5.91 4.58
N LEU A 54 14.25 -5.95 3.44
CA LEU A 54 14.65 -6.74 2.27
C LEU A 54 15.87 -6.13 1.61
N HIS A 55 15.91 -4.82 1.42
CA HIS A 55 17.10 -4.12 0.94
C HIS A 55 18.31 -4.40 1.83
N PHE A 56 18.16 -4.29 3.15
CA PHE A 56 19.24 -4.63 4.07
C PHE A 56 19.71 -6.08 3.94
N LEU A 57 18.79 -7.01 3.69
CA LEU A 57 19.12 -8.43 3.51
C LEU A 57 19.82 -8.67 2.16
N ILE A 58 19.36 -8.02 1.09
CA ILE A 58 20.03 -8.01 -0.22
C ILE A 58 21.44 -7.47 -0.06
N ASP A 59 21.61 -6.29 0.54
CA ASP A 59 22.91 -5.67 0.78
C ASP A 59 23.82 -6.61 1.58
N ARG A 60 23.27 -7.35 2.55
CA ARG A 60 24.02 -8.33 3.33
C ARG A 60 24.47 -9.54 2.49
N ILE A 61 23.62 -10.02 1.58
CA ILE A 61 23.95 -11.13 0.67
C ILE A 61 24.96 -10.69 -0.38
N GLU A 62 24.79 -9.48 -0.93
CA GLU A 62 25.64 -8.89 -1.96
C GLU A 62 26.99 -8.38 -1.43
N ARG A 63 27.23 -8.46 -0.11
CA ARG A 63 28.54 -8.15 0.45
C ARG A 63 29.59 -9.09 -0.15
N PRO A 64 30.69 -8.53 -0.69
CA PRO A 64 31.70 -9.31 -1.39
C PRO A 64 32.30 -10.42 -0.51
N ASP A 65 32.45 -10.17 0.80
CA ASP A 65 32.95 -11.16 1.76
C ASP A 65 32.04 -12.40 1.83
N HIS A 66 30.72 -12.19 1.88
CA HIS A 66 29.73 -13.28 1.94
C HIS A 66 29.60 -14.00 0.59
N LEU A 67 29.70 -13.27 -0.52
CA LEU A 67 29.74 -13.86 -1.86
C LEU A 67 31.00 -14.71 -2.07
N MET A 68 32.15 -14.29 -1.53
CA MET A 68 33.37 -15.08 -1.55
C MET A 68 33.23 -16.36 -0.73
N GLU A 69 32.62 -16.30 0.46
CA GLU A 69 32.32 -17.50 1.26
C GLU A 69 31.40 -18.48 0.49
N ILE A 70 30.35 -17.99 -0.16
CA ILE A 70 29.46 -18.82 -0.99
C ILE A 70 30.22 -19.46 -2.16
N ALA A 71 31.10 -18.70 -2.83
CA ALA A 71 31.90 -19.20 -3.95
C ALA A 71 32.86 -20.33 -3.54
N THR A 72 33.22 -20.44 -2.26
CA THR A 72 34.05 -21.55 -1.76
C THR A 72 33.27 -22.83 -1.45
N LEU A 73 31.93 -22.79 -1.44
CA LEU A 73 31.13 -23.98 -1.20
C LEU A 73 31.19 -24.93 -2.41
N PRO A 74 31.26 -26.26 -2.17
CA PRO A 74 31.40 -27.25 -3.24
C PRO A 74 30.20 -27.26 -4.20
N GLU A 75 29.05 -26.75 -3.77
CA GLU A 75 27.84 -26.60 -4.57
C GLU A 75 27.97 -25.55 -5.68
N TYR A 76 28.91 -24.61 -5.58
CA TYR A 76 29.10 -23.54 -6.57
C TYR A 76 30.40 -23.68 -7.36
N GLN A 77 31.11 -24.80 -7.18
CA GLN A 77 32.42 -25.05 -7.77
C GLN A 77 32.41 -25.22 -9.30
N TYR A 78 31.22 -25.40 -9.89
CA TYR A 78 31.02 -25.42 -11.36
C TYR A 78 30.90 -24.02 -11.97
N LEU A 79 30.74 -22.97 -11.16
CA LEU A 79 30.72 -21.59 -11.65
C LEU A 79 32.17 -21.16 -11.92
N GLU A 80 32.56 -21.16 -13.19
CA GLU A 80 33.84 -20.61 -13.61
C GLU A 80 33.87 -19.09 -13.36
N TYR A 81 34.98 -18.59 -12.84
CA TYR A 81 35.18 -17.14 -12.74
C TYR A 81 35.17 -16.55 -14.16
N PRO A 82 34.33 -15.53 -14.43
CA PRO A 82 34.26 -14.96 -15.76
C PRO A 82 35.64 -14.37 -16.11
N SER A 83 36.22 -14.86 -17.21
CA SER A 83 37.39 -14.24 -17.83
C SER A 83 37.01 -12.86 -18.33
N GLU A 84 37.92 -11.88 -18.22
CA GLU A 84 37.65 -10.47 -18.60
C GLU A 84 37.14 -10.32 -20.05
N GLU A 85 37.40 -11.29 -20.91
CA GLU A 85 36.94 -11.37 -22.31
C GLU A 85 35.42 -11.60 -22.47
N ASN A 86 34.70 -12.03 -21.42
CA ASN A 86 33.28 -12.37 -21.47
C ASN A 86 32.34 -11.35 -20.79
N ILE A 87 32.86 -10.20 -20.36
CA ILE A 87 32.06 -9.17 -19.68
C ILE A 87 31.39 -8.27 -20.72
N TYR A 88 30.12 -8.53 -21.04
CA TYR A 88 29.32 -7.66 -21.90
C TYR A 88 28.60 -6.60 -21.05
N ILE A 89 29.07 -5.35 -21.14
CA ILE A 89 28.40 -4.21 -20.50
C ILE A 89 27.20 -3.81 -21.37
N LEU A 90 25.99 -4.15 -20.92
CA LEU A 90 24.75 -3.73 -21.57
C LEU A 90 24.40 -2.31 -21.13
N SER A 91 24.69 -1.33 -21.99
CA SER A 91 24.21 0.04 -21.84
C SER A 91 22.71 0.08 -22.16
N TYR A 92 21.88 0.39 -21.17
CA TYR A 92 20.46 0.68 -21.39
C TYR A 92 20.28 2.19 -21.61
N GLU A 93 19.71 2.58 -22.75
CA GLU A 93 19.19 3.93 -22.94
C GLU A 93 17.82 4.03 -22.25
N LEU A 94 17.68 5.01 -21.36
CA LEU A 94 16.40 5.37 -20.74
C LEU A 94 15.47 5.99 -21.79
N PRO A 95 14.18 5.59 -21.86
CA PRO A 95 13.18 6.23 -22.71
C PRO A 95 12.78 7.63 -22.23
#